data_AF-A0A3A5WFG7-F1
#
_entry.id   AF-A0A3A5WFG7-F1
#
_cell.length_a   1.000
_cell.length_b   1.000
_cell.length_c   1.000
_cell.angle_alpha   90.00
_cell.angle_beta   90.00
_cell.angle_gamma   90.00
#
_symmetry.space_group_name_H-M   'P 1'
#
loop_
_entity.id
_entity.type
_entity.pdbx_description
1 polymer ?
#
loop_
_entity_poly.entity_id
_entity_poly.type
_entity_poly.pdbx_seq_one_letter_code
_entity_poly.pdbx_strand_id
1 'polypeptide(L)'
;MSHAFHAEPVGLHHITWRATGSAVCDVDALVDALAWLIGDEEAVKSDRSSSYHGPELTLISATTANKRKAMRSFAQLGEANIQALIDSVDKRMDEQNVLHFRLSLDELIGGNVVLTSDFGTATVKGQAKFEIYSGQPSEEQRLATFTTALDLAKENGAA
;
A
#
# COMPACT_ATOMS: atom_id res chain seq x y z
N MET A 1 36.83 -18.65 8.27
CA MET A 1 35.90 -17.70 8.92
C MET A 1 34.62 -17.67 8.12
N SER A 2 33.66 -18.52 8.47
CA SER A 2 32.34 -18.51 7.84
C SER A 2 31.53 -17.40 8.49
N HIS A 3 31.22 -16.34 7.76
CA HIS A 3 30.22 -15.37 8.20
C HIS A 3 28.87 -16.07 8.10
N ALA A 4 28.21 -16.26 9.24
CA ALA A 4 26.82 -16.65 9.26
C ALA A 4 26.00 -15.54 8.58
N PHE A 5 25.39 -15.83 7.43
CA PHE A 5 24.36 -14.98 6.87
C PHE A 5 23.18 -14.99 7.84
N HIS A 6 23.03 -13.93 8.64
CA HIS A 6 21.77 -13.65 9.31
C HIS A 6 20.79 -13.26 8.20
N ALA A 7 19.94 -14.20 7.78
CA ALA A 7 18.72 -13.85 7.09
C ALA A 7 17.80 -13.19 8.12
N GLU A 8 17.52 -11.89 7.93
CA GLU A 8 16.26 -11.17 8.14
C GLU A 8 16.55 -9.66 8.32
N PRO A 9 15.73 -8.75 7.76
CA PRO A 9 14.28 -8.91 7.58
C PRO A 9 13.78 -8.83 6.14
N VAL A 10 12.97 -9.81 5.79
CA VAL A 10 12.02 -9.74 4.69
C VAL A 10 10.88 -8.79 5.10
N GLY A 11 10.49 -7.83 4.26
CA GLY A 11 9.43 -6.90 4.61
C GLY A 11 9.42 -5.60 3.81
N LEU A 12 8.70 -4.61 4.35
CA LEU A 12 8.61 -3.26 3.75
C LEU A 12 9.40 -2.25 4.58
N HIS A 13 10.16 -1.39 3.91
CA HIS A 13 10.72 -0.18 4.50
C HIS A 13 9.62 0.81 4.89
N HIS A 14 8.62 0.97 4.02
CA HIS A 14 7.42 1.75 4.29
C HIS A 14 6.32 1.40 3.29
N ILE A 15 5.09 1.78 3.64
CA ILE A 15 3.95 1.81 2.72
C ILE A 15 3.28 3.19 2.79
N THR A 16 2.82 3.66 1.65
CA THR A 16 2.11 4.93 1.51
C THR A 16 0.82 4.74 0.71
N TRP A 17 -0.27 5.29 1.23
CA TRP A 17 -1.55 5.45 0.55
C TRP A 17 -1.78 6.93 0.24
N ARG A 18 -2.23 7.26 -0.96
CA ARG A 18 -2.64 8.63 -1.31
C ARG A 18 -3.92 8.66 -2.11
N ALA A 19 -4.80 9.58 -1.77
CA ALA A 19 -6.03 9.84 -2.48
C ALA A 19 -6.24 11.35 -2.65
N THR A 20 -7.05 11.71 -3.64
CA THR A 20 -7.43 13.10 -3.87
C THR A 20 -8.93 13.21 -3.73
N GLY A 21 -9.37 13.99 -2.74
CA GLY A 21 -10.74 14.37 -2.56
C GLY A 21 -11.08 15.61 -3.39
N SER A 22 -12.20 15.56 -4.12
CA SER A 22 -12.79 16.72 -4.79
C SER A 22 -13.69 17.50 -3.84
N ALA A 23 -14.13 18.70 -4.24
CA ALA A 23 -15.05 19.52 -3.44
C ALA A 23 -16.41 18.85 -3.13
N VAL A 24 -16.78 17.77 -3.84
CA VAL A 24 -18.04 17.02 -3.63
C VAL A 24 -17.82 15.67 -2.97
N CYS A 25 -16.58 15.29 -2.66
CA CYS A 25 -16.30 14.03 -1.97
C CYS A 25 -16.59 14.15 -0.48
N ASP A 26 -16.98 13.03 0.13
CA ASP A 26 -16.96 12.89 1.57
C ASP A 26 -15.50 12.66 2.02
N VAL A 27 -14.86 13.74 2.48
CA VAL A 27 -13.46 13.74 2.91
C VAL A 27 -13.27 12.87 4.15
N ASP A 28 -14.25 12.83 5.04
CA ASP A 28 -14.16 12.07 6.30
C ASP A 28 -14.23 10.56 6.00
N ALA A 29 -15.14 10.13 5.12
CA ALA A 29 -15.18 8.75 4.65
C ALA A 29 -13.86 8.31 3.97
N LEU A 30 -13.21 9.22 3.25
CA LEU A 30 -11.90 8.96 2.64
C LEU A 30 -10.78 8.87 3.70
N VAL A 31 -10.79 9.72 4.73
CA VAL A 31 -9.85 9.64 5.86
C VAL A 31 -10.00 8.31 6.59
N ASP A 32 -11.23 7.91 6.90
CA ASP A 32 -11.55 6.66 7.59
C ASP A 32 -11.08 5.44 6.77
N ALA A 33 -11.34 5.45 5.45
CA ALA A 33 -10.87 4.41 4.55
C ALA A 33 -9.33 4.26 4.55
N LEU A 34 -8.60 5.39 4.53
CA LEU A 34 -7.14 5.38 4.60
C LEU A 34 -6.61 4.99 5.99
N ALA A 35 -7.29 5.40 7.06
CA ALA A 35 -6.98 5.01 8.43
C ALA A 35 -7.11 3.50 8.62
N TRP A 36 -8.17 2.90 8.07
CA TRP A 36 -8.39 1.46 8.08
C TRP A 36 -7.31 0.70 7.29
N LEU A 37 -6.94 1.20 6.08
CA LEU A 37 -5.86 0.58 5.28
C LEU A 37 -4.52 0.63 5.99
N ILE A 38 -4.15 1.76 6.60
CA ILE A 38 -2.86 1.92 7.27
C ILE A 38 -2.83 1.27 8.65
N GLY A 39 -4.01 1.05 9.26
CA GLY A 39 -4.17 0.51 10.61
C GLY A 39 -3.72 1.48 11.72
N ASP A 40 -3.76 2.78 11.44
CA ASP A 40 -3.21 3.84 12.29
C ASP A 40 -3.79 5.21 11.90
N GLU A 41 -4.82 5.68 12.61
CA GLU A 41 -5.47 6.98 12.36
C GLU A 41 -4.48 8.15 12.42
N GLU A 42 -3.52 8.11 13.35
CA GLU A 42 -2.50 9.17 13.50
C GLU A 42 -1.53 9.25 12.31
N ALA A 43 -1.47 8.19 11.48
CA ALA A 43 -0.65 8.17 10.27
C ALA A 43 -1.31 8.90 9.09
N VAL A 44 -2.60 9.26 9.20
CA VAL A 44 -3.35 9.95 8.14
C VAL A 44 -3.16 11.46 8.24
N LYS A 45 -2.88 12.09 7.11
CA LYS A 45 -2.70 13.54 6.96
C LYS A 45 -3.53 14.05 5.80
N SER A 46 -4.29 15.11 6.05
CA SER A 46 -5.05 15.85 5.03
C SER A 46 -4.40 17.21 4.78
N ASP A 47 -4.10 17.51 3.52
CA ASP A 47 -3.66 18.83 3.07
C ASP A 47 -4.71 19.41 2.12
N ARG A 48 -5.29 20.54 2.51
CA ARG A 48 -6.35 21.22 1.77
C ARG A 48 -5.71 22.34 0.97
N SER A 49 -5.54 22.11 -0.32
CA SER A 49 -4.94 23.10 -1.22
C SER A 49 -6.02 23.77 -2.08
N SER A 50 -6.08 25.10 -2.05
CA SER A 50 -6.82 25.86 -3.05
C SER A 50 -6.01 25.87 -4.34
N SER A 51 -6.49 25.20 -5.40
CA SER A 51 -5.83 25.33 -6.70
C SER A 51 -5.99 26.76 -7.23
N TYR A 52 -4.93 27.33 -7.81
CA TYR A 52 -4.82 28.76 -8.15
C TYR A 52 -5.96 29.28 -9.08
N HIS A 53 -6.60 28.39 -9.85
CA HIS A 53 -7.75 28.68 -10.71
C HIS A 53 -8.80 27.53 -10.78
N GLY A 54 -8.84 26.62 -9.82
CA GLY A 54 -9.69 25.42 -9.89
C GLY A 54 -10.45 25.14 -8.59
N PRO A 55 -11.28 24.07 -8.58
CA PRO A 55 -11.99 23.66 -7.38
C PRO A 55 -11.02 23.29 -6.25
N GLU A 56 -11.51 23.39 -5.02
CA GLU A 56 -10.81 22.95 -3.82
C GLU A 56 -10.48 21.45 -3.93
N LEU A 57 -9.22 21.11 -3.68
CA LEU A 57 -8.75 19.73 -3.68
C LEU A 57 -8.12 19.43 -2.32
N THR A 58 -8.52 18.29 -1.76
CA THR A 58 -7.93 17.77 -0.52
C THR A 58 -7.03 16.59 -0.88
N LEU A 59 -5.73 16.73 -0.66
CA LEU A 59 -4.80 15.62 -0.75
C LEU A 59 -4.78 14.89 0.59
N ILE A 60 -5.06 13.59 0.56
CA ILE A 60 -5.05 12.75 1.76
C ILE A 60 -3.96 11.71 1.60
N SER A 61 -3.14 11.56 2.62
CA SER A 61 -2.04 10.60 2.64
C SER A 61 -1.98 9.86 3.95
N ALA A 62 -1.69 8.56 3.90
CA ALA A 62 -1.39 7.74 5.07
C ALA A 62 -0.06 7.04 4.84
N THR A 63 0.87 7.11 5.78
CA THR A 63 2.22 6.55 5.59
C THR A 63 2.76 5.98 6.88
N THR A 64 3.35 4.79 6.82
CA THR A 64 4.09 4.22 7.95
C THR A 64 5.41 3.61 7.50
N ALA A 65 6.47 3.92 8.24
CA ALA A 65 7.79 3.30 8.12
C ALA A 65 8.04 2.24 9.21
N ASN A 66 7.05 1.99 10.09
CA ASN A 66 7.13 0.89 11.03
C ASN A 66 6.92 -0.41 10.26
N LYS A 67 7.96 -1.24 10.14
CA LYS A 67 7.96 -2.47 9.32
C LYS A 67 6.77 -3.40 9.59
N ARG A 68 6.43 -3.59 10.88
CA ARG A 68 5.28 -4.43 11.27
C ARG A 68 3.96 -3.82 10.84
N LYS A 69 3.76 -2.51 11.05
CA LYS A 69 2.53 -1.82 10.59
C LYS A 69 2.46 -1.80 9.07
N ALA A 70 3.57 -1.56 8.38
CA ALA A 70 3.64 -1.57 6.92
C ALA A 70 3.26 -2.94 6.34
N MET A 71 3.80 -4.03 6.89
CA MET A 71 3.43 -5.40 6.47
C MET A 71 1.95 -5.71 6.73
N ARG A 72 1.41 -5.31 7.89
CA ARG A 72 -0.02 -5.50 8.18
C ARG A 72 -0.92 -4.69 7.25
N SER A 73 -0.55 -3.44 6.98
CA SER A 73 -1.26 -2.59 6.02
C SER A 73 -1.20 -3.16 4.60
N PHE A 74 -0.06 -3.72 4.19
CA PHE A 74 0.05 -4.41 2.90
C PHE A 74 -0.80 -5.69 2.84
N ALA A 75 -0.88 -6.44 3.95
CA ALA A 75 -1.74 -7.62 4.07
C ALA A 75 -3.24 -7.29 4.01
N GLN A 76 -3.66 -6.05 4.34
CA GLN A 76 -5.06 -5.60 4.16
C GLN A 76 -5.52 -5.63 2.71
N LEU A 77 -4.60 -5.75 1.75
CA LEU A 77 -4.96 -5.98 0.36
C LEU A 77 -5.72 -7.30 0.15
N GLY A 78 -5.56 -8.27 1.04
CA GLY A 78 -6.19 -9.58 0.88
C GLY A 78 -5.48 -10.46 -0.15
N GLU A 79 -5.70 -11.76 -0.04
CA GLU A 79 -5.00 -12.78 -0.83
C GLU A 79 -5.10 -12.56 -2.34
N ALA A 80 -6.31 -12.30 -2.85
CA ALA A 80 -6.54 -12.14 -4.28
C ALA A 80 -5.77 -10.97 -4.91
N ASN A 81 -5.75 -9.81 -4.24
CA ASN A 81 -5.01 -8.64 -4.75
C ASN A 81 -3.50 -8.84 -4.61
N ILE A 82 -3.03 -9.47 -3.54
CA ILE A 82 -1.60 -9.77 -3.36
C ILE A 82 -1.13 -10.74 -4.45
N GLN A 83 -1.91 -11.78 -4.77
CA GLN A 83 -1.59 -12.70 -5.86
C GLN A 83 -1.56 -11.98 -7.21
N ALA A 84 -2.54 -11.11 -7.50
CA ALA A 84 -2.53 -10.30 -8.72
C ALA A 84 -1.32 -9.35 -8.79
N LEU A 85 -0.83 -8.86 -7.66
CA LEU A 85 0.38 -8.04 -7.58
C LEU A 85 1.65 -8.85 -7.84
N ILE A 86 1.73 -10.10 -7.36
CA ILE A 86 2.82 -11.02 -7.68
C ILE A 86 2.86 -11.26 -9.19
N ASP A 87 1.73 -11.62 -9.80
CA ASP A 87 1.63 -11.94 -11.23
C ASP A 87 1.96 -10.75 -12.15
N SER A 88 1.89 -9.52 -11.62
CA SER A 88 2.16 -8.28 -12.36
C SER A 88 3.31 -7.46 -11.80
N VAL A 89 4.15 -8.05 -10.95
CA VAL A 89 5.20 -7.35 -10.20
C VAL A 89 6.18 -6.61 -11.12
N ASP A 90 6.62 -7.24 -12.20
CA ASP A 90 7.61 -6.67 -13.12
C ASP A 90 7.13 -5.40 -13.85
N LYS A 91 5.81 -5.22 -13.95
CA LYS A 91 5.19 -4.02 -14.57
C LYS A 91 4.92 -2.91 -13.57
N ARG A 92 5.01 -3.21 -12.27
CA ARG A 92 4.57 -2.34 -11.17
C ARG A 92 5.73 -1.92 -10.26
N MET A 93 6.79 -2.70 -10.23
CA MET A 93 7.99 -2.44 -9.46
C MET A 93 8.92 -1.48 -10.21
N ASP A 94 9.43 -0.46 -9.52
CA ASP A 94 10.48 0.40 -10.06
C ASP A 94 11.90 -0.09 -9.70
N GLU A 95 12.91 0.61 -10.22
CA GLU A 95 14.33 0.30 -9.98
C GLU A 95 14.75 0.43 -8.51
N GLN A 96 13.94 1.14 -7.70
CA GLN A 96 14.15 1.39 -6.28
C GLN A 96 13.40 0.39 -5.38
N ASN A 97 12.85 -0.67 -5.98
CA ASN A 97 12.04 -1.69 -5.32
C ASN A 97 10.77 -1.11 -4.65
N VAL A 98 10.16 -0.11 -5.27
CA VAL A 98 8.84 0.38 -4.89
C VAL A 98 7.80 -0.25 -5.82
N LEU A 99 6.85 -0.97 -5.23
CA LEU A 99 5.69 -1.51 -5.93
C LEU A 99 4.60 -0.44 -6.00
N HIS A 100 4.20 -0.07 -7.21
CA HIS A 100 3.15 0.92 -7.48
C HIS A 100 1.85 0.25 -7.93
N PHE A 101 0.75 0.59 -7.27
CA PHE A 101 -0.56 0.04 -7.59
C PHE A 101 -1.69 1.00 -7.20
N ARG A 102 -2.91 0.68 -7.60
CA ARG A 102 -4.10 1.50 -7.32
C ARG A 102 -5.25 0.63 -6.86
N LEU A 103 -6.03 1.17 -5.92
CA LEU A 103 -7.27 0.60 -5.44
C LEU A 103 -8.44 1.46 -5.93
N SER A 104 -9.58 0.83 -6.21
CA SER A 104 -10.83 1.56 -6.44
C SER A 104 -11.19 2.30 -5.15
N LEU A 105 -11.41 3.61 -5.25
CA LEU A 105 -11.80 4.40 -4.07
C LEU A 105 -13.23 4.05 -3.62
N ASP A 106 -14.15 3.91 -4.56
CA ASP A 106 -15.56 3.66 -4.25
C ASP A 106 -15.74 2.30 -3.55
N GLU A 107 -15.03 1.28 -4.03
CA GLU A 107 -15.01 -0.04 -3.38
C GLU A 107 -14.41 0.05 -1.97
N LEU A 108 -13.33 0.81 -1.80
CA LEU A 108 -12.66 0.97 -0.51
C LEU A 108 -13.54 1.66 0.51
N ILE A 109 -14.26 2.72 0.12
CA ILE A 109 -15.26 3.36 0.98
C ILE A 109 -16.38 2.38 1.34
N GLY A 110 -16.74 1.49 0.42
CA GLY A 110 -17.66 0.37 0.65
C GLY A 110 -17.10 -0.77 1.51
N GLY A 111 -15.84 -0.69 1.96
CA GLY A 111 -15.17 -1.72 2.77
C GLY A 111 -14.49 -2.84 1.98
N ASN A 112 -14.46 -2.75 0.66
CA ASN A 112 -13.84 -3.74 -0.22
C ASN A 112 -12.49 -3.23 -0.75
N VAL A 113 -11.46 -4.07 -0.69
CA VAL A 113 -10.18 -3.75 -1.33
C VAL A 113 -10.14 -4.37 -2.71
N VAL A 114 -10.15 -3.53 -3.75
CA VAL A 114 -10.15 -3.98 -5.16
C VAL A 114 -9.03 -3.30 -5.93
N LEU A 115 -8.08 -4.08 -6.42
CA LEU A 115 -7.03 -3.60 -7.31
C LEU A 115 -7.63 -3.13 -8.64
N THR A 116 -7.24 -1.93 -9.09
CA THR A 116 -7.73 -1.36 -10.36
C THR A 116 -6.57 -0.85 -11.22
N SER A 117 -6.80 -0.90 -12.53
CA SER A 117 -5.99 -0.23 -13.55
C SER A 117 -6.78 0.85 -14.29
N ASP A 118 -8.02 1.11 -13.89
CA ASP A 118 -8.83 2.17 -14.48
C ASP A 118 -8.38 3.53 -13.96
N PHE A 119 -8.01 4.41 -14.89
CA PHE A 119 -7.57 5.77 -14.60
C PHE A 119 -8.72 6.80 -14.76
N GLY A 120 -9.90 6.37 -15.23
CA GLY A 120 -11.09 7.20 -15.38
C GLY A 120 -11.93 7.33 -14.11
N THR A 121 -11.68 6.48 -13.11
CA THR A 121 -12.39 6.46 -11.82
C THR A 121 -11.50 6.95 -10.68
N ALA A 122 -12.12 7.34 -9.56
CA ALA A 122 -11.39 7.76 -8.38
C ALA A 122 -10.62 6.58 -7.78
N THR A 123 -9.34 6.80 -7.44
CA THR A 123 -8.45 5.74 -6.97
C THR A 123 -7.63 6.16 -5.76
N VAL A 124 -7.27 5.19 -4.94
CA VAL A 124 -6.22 5.31 -3.93
C VAL A 124 -4.92 4.76 -4.51
N LYS A 125 -3.87 5.57 -4.55
CA LYS A 125 -2.52 5.15 -4.97
C LYS A 125 -1.83 4.46 -3.81
N GLY A 126 -1.40 3.22 -4.02
CA GLY A 126 -0.56 2.46 -3.10
C GLY A 126 0.89 2.41 -3.57
N GLN A 127 1.82 2.65 -2.64
CA GLN A 127 3.26 2.51 -2.86
C GLN A 127 3.86 1.73 -1.69
N ALA A 128 4.40 0.54 -1.97
CA ALA A 128 5.07 -0.30 -0.98
C ALA A 128 6.55 -0.40 -1.33
N LYS A 129 7.43 0.13 -0.48
CA LYS A 129 8.87 0.02 -0.68
C LYS A 129 9.40 -1.24 -0.02
N PHE A 130 9.85 -2.18 -0.83
CA PHE A 130 10.40 -3.45 -0.38
C PHE A 130 11.78 -3.23 0.23
N GLU A 131 12.04 -3.97 1.30
CA GLU A 131 13.34 -4.01 1.94
C GLU A 131 14.20 -5.06 1.24
N ILE A 132 15.27 -4.61 0.58
CA ILE A 132 16.17 -5.45 -0.22
C ILE A 132 17.60 -5.21 0.23
N TYR A 133 18.28 -6.28 0.61
CA TYR A 133 19.67 -6.26 1.06
C TYR A 133 20.62 -6.69 -0.04
N SER A 134 21.79 -6.06 -0.03
CA SER A 134 22.91 -6.48 -0.87
C SER A 134 23.40 -7.87 -0.46
N GLY A 135 23.86 -8.64 -1.45
CA GLY A 135 24.38 -9.99 -1.23
C GLY A 135 23.35 -11.11 -1.32
N GLN A 136 22.07 -10.80 -1.58
CA GLN A 136 21.02 -11.77 -1.90
C GLN A 136 20.27 -11.36 -3.18
N PRO A 137 19.71 -12.30 -3.96
CA PRO A 137 18.88 -11.98 -5.11
C PRO A 137 17.66 -11.13 -4.70
N SER A 138 17.38 -10.05 -5.42
CA SER A 138 16.25 -9.15 -5.11
C SER A 138 14.90 -9.82 -5.37
N GLU A 139 14.83 -10.76 -6.32
CA GLU A 139 13.62 -11.52 -6.63
C GLU A 139 13.20 -12.43 -5.47
N GLU A 140 14.15 -13.17 -4.89
CA GLU A 140 13.90 -14.06 -3.75
C GLU A 140 13.40 -13.28 -2.53
N GLN A 141 14.03 -12.14 -2.23
CA GLN A 141 13.63 -11.27 -1.13
C GLN A 141 12.23 -10.65 -1.33
N ARG A 142 11.90 -10.27 -2.58
CA ARG A 142 10.55 -9.79 -2.94
C ARG A 142 9.52 -10.89 -2.77
N LEU A 143 9.79 -12.09 -3.28
CA LEU A 143 8.89 -13.23 -3.15
C LEU A 143 8.65 -13.61 -1.68
N ALA A 144 9.69 -13.59 -0.87
CA ALA A 144 9.55 -13.81 0.57
C ALA A 144 8.63 -12.75 1.20
N THR A 145 8.78 -11.47 0.82
CA THR A 145 7.93 -10.38 1.34
C THR A 145 6.46 -10.57 0.95
N PHE A 146 6.21 -10.97 -0.29
CA PHE A 146 4.86 -11.32 -0.74
C PHE A 146 4.30 -12.53 -0.01
N THR A 147 5.11 -13.57 0.24
CA THR A 147 4.69 -14.77 0.97
C THR A 147 4.26 -14.42 2.39
N THR A 148 5.07 -13.63 3.09
CA THR A 148 4.70 -13.12 4.43
C THR A 148 3.40 -12.31 4.39
N ALA A 149 3.19 -11.49 3.36
CA ALA A 149 1.94 -10.73 3.21
C ALA A 149 0.73 -11.63 2.95
N LEU A 150 0.87 -12.69 2.15
CA LEU A 150 -0.18 -13.68 1.89
C LEU A 150 -0.57 -14.43 3.16
N ASP A 151 0.40 -14.86 3.95
CA ASP A 151 0.14 -15.56 5.21
C ASP A 151 -0.62 -14.67 6.19
N LEU A 152 -0.20 -13.41 6.33
CA LEU A 152 -0.93 -12.41 7.13
C LEU A 152 -2.34 -12.12 6.59
N ALA A 153 -2.52 -12.07 5.27
CA ALA A 153 -3.82 -11.85 4.66
C ALA A 153 -4.79 -13.02 4.93
N LYS A 154 -4.28 -14.26 4.90
CA LYS A 154 -5.06 -15.46 5.24
C LYS A 154 -5.48 -15.45 6.71
N GLU A 155 -4.60 -15.03 7.62
CA GLU A 155 -4.93 -14.85 9.03
C GLU A 155 -6.06 -13.83 9.23
N ASN A 156 -6.04 -12.71 8.50
CA ASN A 156 -7.08 -11.67 8.58
C ASN A 156 -8.43 -12.13 8.04
N GLY A 157 -8.45 -12.94 6.97
CA GLY A 157 -9.69 -13.45 6.34
C GLY A 157 -10.31 -14.65 7.06
N ALA A 158 -9.60 -15.28 7.99
CA ALA A 158 -10.08 -16.39 8.82
C ALA A 158 -10.78 -15.92 10.12
N ALA A 159 -10.86 -14.61 10.36
CA ALA A 159 -11.40 -13.98 11.56
C ALA A 159 -12.85 -13.49 11.40
#